data_AF-A0A8B9MUR9-F1
#
_entry.id   AF-A0A8B9MUR9-F1
#
_cell.length_a   1.000
_cell.length_b   1.000
_cell.length_c   1.000
_cell.angle_alpha   90.00
_cell.angle_beta   90.00
_cell.angle_gamma   90.00
#
_symmetry.space_group_name_H-M   'P 1'
#
loop_
_entity.id
_entity.type
_entity.pdbx_description
1 polymer ?
#
loop_
_entity_poly.entity_id
_entity_poly.type
_entity_poly.pdbx_seq_one_letter_code
_entity_poly.pdbx_strand_id
1 'polypeptide(L)'
;MMVKMEKGETPLPNVMETAFYFEQAGIGLSKDESYHIFLALKKLVSVQPIQTCRFWGKILGLEMNYIIAEVQYHEGEEEEETEEEEVIEEGGKRRGDVEDEDEETEKEDEPPKSTYKPPPVIPKEENGTGANKYVYFVCNEPGKPWVKLPPVTPAQIVCARKIKKFFTGRLDAPVVSFPPFPGNEANYLRAQIARISAGTHISPIGFYQFAEEEGDEEEEGGGGRDTYEENPDFQPLSVVEMVDSLSTWVHHVQNILKQGRCVWLNPFQKSEEEEEDEEEEKEEEPDELQQEIGPPLLTPLSEDEGIQNIPAWTAQPSTNLIPQYAVAILQSNRWPGAYAFASGRKFDNIYFGWGHKYSPENHSPALPPPVQAEYPSGPEITETRDPTLEEELAFKAAKEEALAAAEEEDDEEDVEDDEEEDDD
;
A
#
# COMPACT_ATOMS: atom_id res chain seq x y z
N MET A 1 -30.80 -26.32 37.21
CA MET A 1 -29.76 -25.38 36.76
C MET A 1 -29.94 -25.20 35.27
N MET A 2 -30.51 -24.06 34.85
CA MET A 2 -30.44 -23.66 33.45
C MET A 2 -28.99 -23.24 33.20
N VAL A 3 -28.28 -24.02 32.40
CA VAL A 3 -27.01 -23.62 31.83
C VAL A 3 -27.32 -22.39 30.99
N LYS A 4 -26.86 -21.21 31.43
CA LYS A 4 -26.70 -20.06 30.53
C LYS A 4 -25.72 -20.57 29.46
N MET A 5 -26.23 -20.93 28.29
CA MET A 5 -25.41 -20.89 27.08
C MET A 5 -24.97 -19.43 26.98
N GLU A 6 -23.69 -19.17 27.20
CA GLU A 6 -23.08 -17.94 26.70
C GLU A 6 -23.40 -17.91 25.21
N LYS A 7 -24.23 -16.94 24.80
CA LYS A 7 -24.32 -16.59 23.40
C LYS A 7 -22.93 -16.06 23.06
N GLY A 8 -22.10 -16.87 22.40
CA GLY A 8 -20.90 -16.35 21.76
C GLY A 8 -21.29 -15.12 20.94
N GLU A 9 -20.46 -14.09 21.01
CA GLU A 9 -20.67 -12.88 20.20
C GLU A 9 -20.75 -13.30 18.74
N THR A 10 -21.83 -12.90 18.08
CA THR A 10 -22.00 -13.22 16.67
C THR A 10 -21.18 -12.22 15.86
N PRO A 11 -20.37 -12.65 14.89
CA PRO A 11 -19.58 -11.74 14.04
C PRO A 11 -20.44 -10.77 13.23
N LEU A 12 -21.75 -11.05 13.11
CA LEU A 12 -22.69 -10.29 12.30
C LEU A 12 -22.98 -8.90 12.92
N PRO A 13 -22.66 -7.80 12.22
CA PRO A 13 -22.91 -6.45 12.74
C PRO A 13 -24.40 -6.10 12.75
N ASN A 14 -24.81 -5.29 13.73
CA ASN A 14 -26.17 -4.74 13.80
C ASN A 14 -26.33 -3.50 12.89
N VAL A 15 -26.29 -3.72 11.57
CA VAL A 15 -26.39 -2.65 10.56
C VAL A 15 -27.68 -1.82 10.70
N MET A 16 -28.76 -2.41 11.19
CA MET A 16 -30.03 -1.70 11.37
C MET A 16 -29.97 -0.66 12.48
N GLU A 17 -29.20 -0.95 13.53
CA GLU A 17 -28.99 -0.02 14.64
C GLU A 17 -28.05 1.12 14.23
N THR A 18 -26.96 0.82 13.53
CA THR A 18 -26.04 1.85 13.04
C THR A 18 -26.73 2.76 12.03
N ALA A 19 -27.51 2.19 11.10
CA ALA A 19 -28.35 2.95 10.17
C ALA A 19 -29.36 3.86 10.89
N PHE A 20 -29.96 3.41 12.00
CA PHE A 20 -30.88 4.23 12.79
C PHE A 20 -30.20 5.49 13.35
N TYR A 21 -28.96 5.38 13.86
CA TYR A 21 -28.23 6.53 14.39
C TYR A 21 -27.81 7.51 13.29
N PHE A 22 -27.30 7.02 12.16
CA PHE A 22 -26.97 7.88 11.02
C PHE A 22 -28.21 8.53 10.38
N GLU A 23 -29.35 7.84 10.33
CA GLU A 23 -30.61 8.37 9.78
C GLU A 23 -31.08 9.62 10.55
N GLN A 24 -30.81 9.71 11.85
CA GLN A 24 -31.15 10.91 12.65
C GLN A 24 -30.40 12.16 12.18
N ALA A 25 -29.25 12.00 11.53
CA ALA A 25 -28.46 13.07 10.95
C ALA A 25 -28.75 13.31 9.47
N GLY A 26 -29.71 12.58 8.89
CA GLY A 26 -29.99 12.60 7.45
C GLY A 26 -28.89 11.94 6.60
N ILE A 27 -28.06 11.10 7.21
CA ILE A 27 -26.97 10.37 6.56
C ILE A 27 -27.36 8.90 6.44
N GLY A 28 -27.10 8.27 5.30
CA GLY A 28 -27.26 6.83 5.16
C GLY A 28 -27.96 6.39 3.88
N LEU A 29 -28.33 5.12 3.89
CA LEU A 29 -29.04 4.44 2.81
C LEU A 29 -30.52 4.28 3.15
N SER A 30 -31.31 3.88 2.15
CA SER A 30 -32.71 3.53 2.41
C SER A 30 -32.83 2.33 3.35
N LYS A 31 -33.92 2.24 4.12
CA LYS A 31 -34.14 1.12 5.06
C LYS A 31 -34.12 -0.24 4.37
N ASP A 32 -34.69 -0.31 3.17
CA ASP A 32 -34.69 -1.53 2.37
C ASP A 32 -33.27 -1.91 1.94
N GLU A 33 -32.46 -0.94 1.49
CA GLU A 33 -31.06 -1.17 1.11
C GLU A 33 -30.22 -1.62 2.31
N SER A 34 -30.32 -0.94 3.46
CA SER A 34 -29.62 -1.33 4.69
C SER A 34 -30.00 -2.74 5.15
N TYR A 35 -31.27 -3.11 5.04
CA TYR A 35 -31.73 -4.46 5.37
C TYR A 35 -31.19 -5.52 4.39
N HIS A 36 -31.14 -5.21 3.10
CA HIS A 36 -30.53 -6.12 2.13
C HIS A 36 -29.03 -6.27 2.36
N ILE A 37 -28.31 -5.20 2.72
CA ILE A 37 -26.89 -5.25 3.10
C ILE A 37 -26.70 -6.13 4.33
N PHE A 38 -27.53 -5.95 5.36
CA PHE A 38 -27.51 -6.80 6.56
C PHE A 38 -27.65 -8.29 6.22
N LEU A 39 -28.59 -8.65 5.33
CA LEU A 39 -28.75 -10.03 4.86
C LEU A 39 -27.55 -10.53 4.03
N ALA A 40 -26.94 -9.66 3.23
CA ALA A 40 -25.75 -9.98 2.45
C ALA A 40 -24.54 -10.25 3.36
N LEU A 41 -24.34 -9.46 4.42
CA LEU A 41 -23.30 -9.68 5.42
C LEU A 41 -23.54 -10.96 6.22
N LYS A 42 -24.80 -11.26 6.57
CA LYS A 42 -25.16 -12.53 7.19
C LYS A 42 -24.74 -13.72 6.33
N LYS A 43 -24.91 -13.62 5.02
CA LYS A 43 -24.44 -14.65 4.07
C LYS A 43 -22.91 -14.75 4.07
N LEU A 44 -22.20 -13.62 4.08
CA LEU A 44 -20.72 -13.59 4.14
C LEU A 44 -20.19 -14.32 5.38
N VAL A 45 -20.68 -13.94 6.56
CA VAL A 45 -20.29 -14.53 7.86
C VAL A 45 -20.66 -16.01 7.96
N SER A 46 -21.66 -16.48 7.20
CA SER A 46 -22.01 -17.92 7.17
C SER A 46 -21.13 -18.76 6.25
N VAL A 47 -20.40 -18.13 5.31
CA VAL A 47 -19.57 -18.81 4.31
C VAL A 47 -18.10 -18.80 4.70
N GLN A 48 -17.65 -17.72 5.34
CA GLN A 48 -16.25 -17.48 5.67
C GLN A 48 -15.99 -17.60 7.19
N PRO A 49 -14.79 -18.02 7.63
CA PRO A 49 -14.39 -18.15 9.04
C PRO A 49 -14.16 -16.81 9.78
N ILE A 50 -15.17 -15.95 9.78
CA ILE A 50 -15.03 -14.55 10.25
C ILE A 50 -15.17 -14.44 11.76
N GLN A 51 -14.21 -13.80 12.42
CA GLN A 51 -14.26 -13.42 13.84
C GLN A 51 -15.05 -12.13 14.04
N THR A 52 -14.72 -11.08 13.30
CA THR A 52 -15.41 -9.77 13.35
C THR A 52 -15.79 -9.31 11.96
N CYS A 53 -17.00 -8.77 11.81
CA CYS A 53 -17.46 -8.18 10.56
C CYS A 53 -18.08 -6.82 10.83
N ARG A 54 -17.69 -5.83 10.03
CA ARG A 54 -18.22 -4.47 10.07
C ARG A 54 -18.65 -4.02 8.68
N PHE A 55 -19.75 -3.30 8.61
CA PHE A 55 -20.13 -2.61 7.38
C PHE A 55 -19.29 -1.33 7.26
N TRP A 56 -18.28 -1.34 6.40
CA TRP A 56 -17.37 -0.22 6.22
C TRP A 56 -18.05 0.97 5.52
N GLY A 57 -18.86 0.67 4.50
CA GLY A 57 -19.60 1.68 3.76
C GLY A 57 -19.81 1.33 2.28
N LYS A 58 -20.03 2.37 1.47
CA LYS A 58 -20.30 2.26 0.04
C LYS A 58 -19.50 3.29 -0.76
N ILE A 59 -18.75 2.82 -1.75
CA ILE A 59 -18.06 3.66 -2.74
C ILE A 59 -18.88 3.71 -4.03
N LEU A 60 -19.08 4.92 -4.53
CA LEU A 60 -19.82 5.17 -5.76
C LEU A 60 -18.92 4.96 -6.98
N GLY A 61 -19.46 4.28 -7.99
CA GLY A 61 -18.82 4.10 -9.28
C GLY A 61 -19.68 4.62 -10.43
N LEU A 62 -19.09 4.69 -11.62
CA LEU A 62 -19.73 5.21 -12.82
C LEU A 62 -20.77 4.23 -13.39
N GLU A 63 -20.49 2.93 -13.35
CA GLU A 63 -21.39 1.88 -13.85
C GLU A 63 -22.05 1.13 -12.68
N MET A 64 -21.26 0.71 -11.69
CA MET A 64 -21.74 0.03 -10.49
C MET A 64 -21.06 0.59 -9.23
N ASN A 65 -21.76 0.50 -8.11
CA ASN A 65 -21.20 0.89 -6.80
C ASN A 65 -20.49 -0.31 -6.15
N TYR A 66 -19.73 -0.05 -5.10
CA TYR A 66 -19.14 -1.07 -4.24
C TYR A 66 -19.68 -0.93 -2.83
N ILE A 67 -20.22 -2.02 -2.30
CA ILE A 67 -20.58 -2.20 -0.89
C ILE A 67 -19.43 -2.96 -0.25
N ILE A 68 -18.89 -2.44 0.84
CA ILE A 68 -17.62 -2.91 1.42
C ILE A 68 -17.88 -3.43 2.83
N ALA A 69 -17.41 -4.64 3.10
CA ALA A 69 -17.34 -5.26 4.40
C ALA A 69 -15.89 -5.31 4.87
N GLU A 70 -15.64 -4.87 6.10
CA GLU A 70 -14.37 -4.99 6.79
C GLU A 70 -14.45 -6.20 7.71
N VAL A 71 -13.43 -7.06 7.68
CA VAL A 71 -13.46 -8.40 8.27
C VAL A 71 -12.12 -8.71 8.91
N GLN A 72 -12.18 -9.42 10.05
CA GLN A 72 -11.04 -10.10 10.65
C GLN A 72 -11.35 -11.60 10.76
N TYR A 73 -10.40 -12.44 10.37
CA TYR A 73 -10.51 -13.90 10.51
C TYR A 73 -10.19 -14.34 11.93
N HIS A 74 -10.56 -15.58 12.27
CA HIS A 74 -10.00 -16.22 13.46
C HIS A 74 -8.50 -16.47 13.27
N GLU A 75 -7.72 -16.33 14.34
CA GLU A 75 -6.28 -16.61 14.33
C GLU A 75 -5.99 -17.99 13.72
N GLY A 76 -5.17 -18.04 12.67
CA GLY A 76 -4.77 -19.27 11.97
C GLY A 76 -5.75 -19.79 10.91
N GLU A 77 -6.87 -19.10 10.65
CA GLU A 77 -7.80 -19.42 9.55
C GLU A 77 -7.67 -18.46 8.36
N GLU A 78 -6.65 -17.59 8.37
CA GLU A 78 -6.29 -16.81 7.19
C GLU A 78 -5.78 -17.76 6.10
N GLU A 79 -6.45 -17.75 4.94
CA GLU A 79 -5.91 -18.41 3.74
C GLU A 79 -4.52 -17.80 3.48
N GLU A 80 -3.46 -18.60 3.63
CA GLU A 80 -2.15 -18.30 3.07
C GLU A 80 -2.41 -17.98 1.59
N GLU A 81 -2.27 -16.71 1.23
CA GLU A 81 -2.25 -16.35 -0.18
C GLU A 81 -1.05 -17.09 -0.75
N THR A 82 -1.30 -18.09 -1.61
CA THR A 82 -0.26 -18.61 -2.49
C THR A 82 0.42 -17.40 -3.08
N GLU A 83 1.69 -17.21 -2.75
CA GLU A 83 2.56 -16.19 -3.30
C GLU A 83 2.73 -16.49 -4.80
N GLU A 84 1.67 -16.26 -5.58
CA GLU A 84 1.79 -15.84 -6.96
C GLU A 84 2.22 -14.37 -6.90
N GLU A 85 3.41 -14.13 -6.36
CA GLU A 85 4.18 -12.99 -6.82
C GLU A 85 4.39 -13.25 -8.31
N GLU A 86 3.54 -12.65 -9.15
CA GLU A 86 3.97 -12.21 -10.46
C GLU A 86 5.11 -11.21 -10.22
N VAL A 87 6.30 -11.76 -9.93
CA VAL A 87 7.55 -11.11 -10.26
C VAL A 87 7.38 -10.74 -11.72
N ILE A 88 7.30 -9.44 -12.00
CA ILE A 88 7.47 -8.94 -13.34
C ILE A 88 8.92 -9.27 -13.68
N GLU A 89 9.16 -10.50 -14.12
CA GLU A 89 10.34 -10.87 -14.86
C GLU A 89 10.26 -10.02 -16.13
N GLU A 90 10.88 -8.83 -16.09
CA GLU A 90 11.30 -8.19 -17.32
C GLU A 90 12.24 -9.19 -18.00
N GLY A 91 11.68 -9.83 -19.02
CA GLY A 91 12.31 -10.89 -19.77
C GLY A 91 13.68 -10.47 -20.28
N GLY A 92 14.68 -11.27 -19.93
CA GLY A 92 16.04 -11.06 -20.44
C GLY A 92 17.12 -12.03 -19.99
N LYS A 93 16.86 -13.09 -19.21
CA LYS A 93 17.90 -14.08 -18.91
C LYS A 93 17.99 -15.15 -20.00
N ARG A 94 18.79 -14.86 -21.03
CA ARG A 94 19.40 -15.91 -21.85
C ARG A 94 20.46 -16.61 -21.00
N ARG A 95 20.17 -17.88 -20.74
CA ARG A 95 21.02 -18.89 -20.12
C ARG A 95 22.32 -19.08 -20.93
N GLY A 96 23.44 -19.14 -20.23
CA GLY A 96 24.74 -19.51 -20.78
C GLY A 96 25.85 -19.18 -19.79
N ASP A 97 25.81 -19.82 -18.64
CA ASP A 97 26.96 -19.92 -17.74
C ASP A 97 27.83 -21.05 -18.30
N VAL A 98 29.01 -20.72 -18.81
CA VAL A 98 30.06 -21.66 -19.19
C VAL A 98 31.28 -21.20 -18.41
N GLU A 99 31.84 -22.18 -17.72
CA GLU A 99 32.94 -22.10 -16.76
C GLU A 99 34.16 -21.38 -17.31
N ASP A 100 34.87 -20.71 -16.40
CA ASP A 100 36.19 -20.10 -16.59
C ASP A 100 37.16 -21.05 -17.30
N GLU A 101 37.64 -20.66 -18.47
CA GLU A 101 38.99 -21.01 -18.93
C GLU A 101 39.71 -19.70 -19.31
N ASP A 102 40.80 -19.45 -18.59
CA ASP A 102 41.73 -18.34 -18.78
C ASP A 102 42.34 -18.37 -20.19
N GLU A 103 41.72 -17.68 -21.14
CA GLU A 103 42.37 -17.30 -22.40
C GLU A 103 42.55 -15.78 -22.44
N GLU A 104 43.81 -15.33 -22.52
CA GLU A 104 44.19 -13.95 -22.78
C GLU A 104 43.73 -13.52 -24.19
N THR A 105 42.43 -13.39 -24.42
CA THR A 105 41.89 -12.75 -25.61
C THR A 105 41.95 -11.24 -25.42
N GLU A 106 42.53 -10.55 -26.41
CA GLU A 106 42.67 -9.09 -26.46
C GLU A 106 41.37 -8.43 -26.02
N LYS A 107 41.41 -7.60 -24.96
CA LYS A 107 40.25 -6.89 -24.44
C LYS A 107 39.64 -6.03 -25.55
N GLU A 108 38.63 -6.54 -26.24
CA GLU A 108 37.73 -5.73 -27.05
C GLU A 108 37.15 -4.66 -26.10
N ASP A 109 37.18 -3.39 -26.51
CA ASP A 109 36.66 -2.27 -25.72
C ASP A 109 35.14 -2.45 -25.50
N GLU A 110 34.76 -3.20 -24.46
CA GLU A 110 33.37 -3.34 -24.06
C GLU A 110 32.83 -1.97 -23.60
N PRO A 111 31.61 -1.58 -24.01
CA PRO A 111 31.02 -0.37 -23.50
C PRO A 111 30.88 -0.44 -21.98
N PRO A 112 30.99 0.71 -21.27
CA PRO A 112 30.89 0.73 -19.82
C PRO A 112 29.55 0.11 -19.38
N LYS A 113 29.62 -0.87 -18.47
CA LYS A 113 28.43 -1.50 -17.88
C LYS A 113 27.68 -0.45 -17.05
N SER A 114 26.36 -0.43 -17.17
CA SER A 114 25.53 0.51 -16.41
C SER A 114 25.63 0.20 -14.92
N THR A 115 25.99 1.20 -14.11
CA THR A 115 25.97 1.14 -12.64
C THR A 115 24.59 1.44 -12.05
N TYR A 116 23.54 1.54 -12.88
CA TYR A 116 22.19 1.88 -12.39
C TYR A 116 21.58 0.72 -11.61
N LYS A 117 21.50 0.87 -10.28
CA LYS A 117 20.65 0.04 -9.41
C LYS A 117 19.25 0.67 -9.30
N PRO A 118 18.16 -0.04 -9.59
CA PRO A 118 16.81 0.50 -9.42
C PRO A 118 16.56 0.81 -7.93
N PRO A 119 15.74 1.83 -7.60
CA PRO A 119 15.43 2.14 -6.21
C PRO A 119 14.85 0.93 -5.47
N PRO A 120 15.21 0.70 -4.20
CA PRO A 120 14.73 -0.44 -3.43
C PRO A 120 13.20 -0.42 -3.31
N VAL A 121 12.58 -1.57 -3.55
CA VAL A 121 11.12 -1.72 -3.44
C VAL A 121 10.75 -1.92 -1.99
N ILE A 122 9.90 -1.03 -1.46
CA ILE A 122 9.43 -1.14 -0.08
C ILE A 122 8.44 -2.32 0.01
N PRO A 123 8.70 -3.33 0.87
CA PRO A 123 7.85 -4.51 0.98
C PRO A 123 6.48 -4.19 1.56
N LYS A 124 5.49 -5.04 1.27
CA LYS A 124 4.14 -4.97 1.85
C LYS A 124 4.17 -5.33 3.34
N GLU A 125 3.24 -4.76 4.10
CA GLU A 125 3.03 -5.18 5.49
C GLU A 125 2.35 -6.55 5.54
N GLU A 126 2.71 -7.36 6.52
CA GLU A 126 2.14 -8.69 6.73
C GLU A 126 0.63 -8.61 6.98
N ASN A 127 -0.10 -9.66 6.60
CA ASN A 127 -1.52 -9.76 6.87
C ASN A 127 -1.76 -9.71 8.38
N GLY A 128 -2.77 -8.94 8.81
CA GLY A 128 -3.04 -8.71 10.24
C GLY A 128 -2.29 -7.53 10.86
N THR A 129 -1.34 -6.91 10.13
CA THR A 129 -0.57 -5.76 10.63
C THR A 129 -0.80 -4.48 9.81
N GLY A 130 -0.66 -3.32 10.45
CA GLY A 130 -0.68 -2.00 9.80
C GLY A 130 -1.86 -1.77 8.85
N ALA A 131 -1.56 -1.39 7.61
CA ALA A 131 -2.53 -1.15 6.56
C ALA A 131 -3.26 -2.44 6.08
N ASN A 132 -2.71 -3.63 6.39
CA ASN A 132 -3.26 -4.96 6.11
C ASN A 132 -3.87 -5.66 7.33
N LYS A 133 -4.14 -4.91 8.42
CA LYS A 133 -4.81 -5.43 9.63
C LYS A 133 -6.17 -6.07 9.38
N TYR A 134 -6.95 -5.52 8.46
CA TYR A 134 -8.27 -6.01 8.12
C TYR A 134 -8.34 -6.48 6.67
N VAL A 135 -9.15 -7.51 6.44
CA VAL A 135 -9.49 -8.03 5.12
C VAL A 135 -10.78 -7.38 4.65
N TYR A 136 -10.81 -6.96 3.39
CA TYR A 136 -11.95 -6.27 2.82
C TYR A 136 -12.64 -7.12 1.76
N PHE A 137 -13.95 -7.29 1.92
CA PHE A 137 -14.81 -7.94 0.95
C PHE A 137 -15.70 -6.91 0.27
N VAL A 138 -15.92 -7.08 -1.03
CA VAL A 138 -16.75 -6.18 -1.82
C VAL A 138 -17.85 -6.91 -2.57
N CYS A 139 -18.99 -6.25 -2.72
CA CYS A 139 -20.05 -6.68 -3.62
C CYS A 139 -20.67 -5.46 -4.31
N ASN A 140 -21.12 -5.62 -5.55
CA ASN A 140 -21.73 -4.49 -6.28
C ASN A 140 -23.17 -4.22 -5.85
N GLU A 141 -23.90 -5.28 -5.51
CA GLU A 141 -25.30 -5.24 -5.11
C GLU A 141 -25.53 -6.24 -3.99
N PRO A 142 -26.42 -5.94 -3.02
CA PRO A 142 -26.75 -6.88 -1.96
C PRO A 142 -27.24 -8.21 -2.54
N GLY A 143 -26.62 -9.32 -2.11
CA GLY A 143 -26.99 -10.68 -2.52
C GLY A 143 -26.14 -11.29 -3.63
N LYS A 144 -25.36 -10.47 -4.36
CA LYS A 144 -24.27 -10.96 -5.23
C LYS A 144 -23.16 -11.62 -4.39
N PRO A 145 -22.31 -12.47 -4.99
CA PRO A 145 -21.16 -13.02 -4.28
C PRO A 145 -20.23 -11.90 -3.81
N TRP A 146 -19.64 -12.10 -2.63
CA TRP A 146 -18.60 -11.24 -2.10
C TRP A 146 -17.25 -11.64 -2.71
N VAL A 147 -16.47 -10.64 -3.09
CA VAL A 147 -15.12 -10.81 -3.64
C VAL A 147 -14.12 -10.26 -2.62
N LYS A 148 -13.14 -11.08 -2.23
CA LYS A 148 -12.02 -10.66 -1.37
C LYS A 148 -11.13 -9.68 -2.16
N LEU A 149 -10.80 -8.53 -1.57
CA LEU A 149 -9.80 -7.63 -2.13
C LEU A 149 -8.38 -8.12 -1.76
N PRO A 150 -7.40 -7.93 -2.65
CA PRO A 150 -6.00 -8.26 -2.35
C PRO A 150 -5.46 -7.37 -1.21
N PRO A 151 -4.37 -7.79 -0.55
CA PRO A 151 -3.63 -6.92 0.36
C PRO A 151 -3.06 -5.70 -0.37
N VAL A 152 -2.83 -4.62 0.37
CA VAL A 152 -2.32 -3.36 -0.20
C VAL A 152 -0.80 -3.32 -0.11
N THR A 153 -0.15 -2.78 -1.14
CA THR A 153 1.29 -2.49 -1.12
C THR A 153 1.55 -1.00 -0.90
N PRO A 154 2.71 -0.62 -0.32
CA PRO A 154 3.09 0.79 -0.15
C PRO A 154 3.13 1.55 -1.47
N ALA A 155 3.65 0.91 -2.53
CA ALA A 155 3.69 1.48 -3.88
C ALA A 155 2.30 1.86 -4.40
N GLN A 156 1.28 1.01 -4.15
CA GLN A 156 -0.11 1.31 -4.50
C GLN A 156 -0.64 2.52 -3.72
N ILE A 157 -0.39 2.62 -2.41
CA ILE A 157 -0.84 3.75 -1.59
C ILE A 157 -0.18 5.06 -2.04
N VAL A 158 1.14 5.03 -2.29
CA VAL A 158 1.90 6.19 -2.76
C VAL A 158 1.42 6.64 -4.13
N CYS A 159 1.21 5.71 -5.07
CA CYS A 159 0.68 6.05 -6.39
C CYS A 159 -0.77 6.57 -6.31
N ALA A 160 -1.63 5.97 -5.47
CA ALA A 160 -3.00 6.40 -5.26
C ALA A 160 -3.10 7.85 -4.74
N ARG A 161 -2.11 8.33 -3.98
CA ARG A 161 -2.03 9.73 -3.53
C ARG A 161 -1.79 10.72 -4.68
N LYS A 162 -1.15 10.28 -5.76
CA LYS A 162 -0.77 11.10 -6.91
C LYS A 162 -1.81 11.11 -8.02
N ILE A 163 -2.81 10.22 -7.97
CA ILE A 163 -3.82 10.08 -9.03
C ILE A 163 -5.24 10.34 -8.51
N LYS A 164 -6.12 10.82 -9.39
CA LYS A 164 -7.54 11.02 -9.10
C LYS A 164 -8.40 10.38 -10.19
N LYS A 165 -9.00 9.22 -9.88
CA LYS A 165 -9.81 8.43 -10.83
C LYS A 165 -11.16 8.09 -10.22
N PHE A 166 -12.22 8.12 -11.03
CA PHE A 166 -13.51 7.59 -10.63
C PHE A 166 -13.51 6.07 -10.82
N PHE A 167 -14.16 5.37 -9.90
CA PHE A 167 -14.36 3.93 -10.00
C PHE A 167 -15.35 3.60 -11.11
N THR A 168 -15.10 2.54 -11.87
CA THR A 168 -16.06 2.07 -12.87
C THR A 168 -17.12 1.18 -12.24
N GLY A 169 -16.77 0.42 -11.20
CA GLY A 169 -17.62 -0.63 -10.64
C GLY A 169 -17.22 -2.04 -11.09
N ARG A 170 -16.17 -2.17 -11.90
CA ARG A 170 -15.56 -3.43 -12.34
C ARG A 170 -14.16 -3.57 -11.73
N LEU A 171 -13.97 -4.62 -10.94
CA LEU A 171 -12.73 -4.85 -10.18
C LEU A 171 -11.51 -5.13 -11.07
N ASP A 172 -11.74 -5.71 -12.25
CA ASP A 172 -10.73 -6.06 -13.25
C ASP A 172 -10.38 -4.90 -14.19
N ALA A 173 -11.04 -3.74 -14.08
CA ALA A 173 -10.78 -2.61 -14.97
C ALA A 173 -9.36 -2.05 -14.77
N PRO A 174 -8.63 -1.72 -15.85
CA PRO A 174 -7.30 -1.14 -15.75
C PRO A 174 -7.35 0.32 -15.28
N VAL A 175 -6.43 0.69 -14.38
CA VAL A 175 -6.31 2.07 -13.88
C VAL A 175 -5.34 2.84 -14.76
N VAL A 176 -5.87 3.49 -15.80
CA VAL A 176 -5.04 4.28 -16.73
C VAL A 176 -4.71 5.64 -16.11
N SER A 177 -3.50 5.81 -15.59
CA SER A 177 -3.01 7.03 -14.94
C SER A 177 -1.55 7.34 -15.24
N PHE A 178 -1.14 8.57 -14.95
CA PHE A 178 0.26 8.95 -14.85
C PHE A 178 0.50 9.61 -13.48
N PRO A 179 1.37 9.06 -12.60
CA PRO A 179 2.19 7.86 -12.81
C PRO A 179 1.35 6.57 -13.03
N PRO A 180 1.90 5.54 -13.69
CA PRO A 180 1.24 4.25 -13.84
C PRO A 180 0.89 3.66 -12.48
N PHE A 181 -0.35 3.18 -12.34
CA PHE A 181 -0.80 2.56 -11.09
C PHE A 181 -0.44 1.07 -11.09
N PRO A 182 0.25 0.55 -10.05
CA PRO A 182 0.64 -0.85 -9.97
C PRO A 182 -0.55 -1.74 -9.56
N GLY A 183 -1.40 -2.08 -10.54
CA GLY A 183 -2.54 -2.97 -10.37
C GLY A 183 -3.79 -2.52 -11.14
N ASN A 184 -4.91 -3.18 -10.86
CA ASN A 184 -6.21 -2.87 -11.44
C ASN A 184 -7.10 -2.07 -10.48
N GLU A 185 -8.39 -1.93 -10.81
CA GLU A 185 -9.35 -1.20 -9.99
C GLU A 185 -9.54 -1.82 -8.59
N ALA A 186 -9.40 -3.14 -8.42
CA ALA A 186 -9.44 -3.79 -7.11
C ALA A 186 -8.30 -3.31 -6.19
N ASN A 187 -7.08 -3.22 -6.71
CA ASN A 187 -5.93 -2.69 -5.98
C ASN A 187 -6.11 -1.19 -5.67
N TYR A 188 -6.64 -0.42 -6.62
CA TYR A 188 -6.92 1.00 -6.39
C TYR A 188 -8.01 1.22 -5.34
N LEU A 189 -9.07 0.41 -5.37
CA LEU A 189 -10.14 0.42 -4.38
C LEU A 189 -9.59 0.09 -2.99
N ARG A 190 -8.78 -0.96 -2.89
CA ARG A 190 -8.10 -1.35 -1.65
C ARG A 190 -7.20 -0.24 -1.10
N ALA A 191 -6.42 0.42 -1.97
CA ALA A 191 -5.58 1.55 -1.59
C ALA A 191 -6.40 2.76 -1.10
N GLN A 192 -7.54 3.05 -1.73
CA GLN A 192 -8.44 4.11 -1.27
C GLN A 192 -9.08 3.77 0.08
N ILE A 193 -9.51 2.52 0.28
CA ILE A 193 -10.04 2.06 1.57
C ILE A 193 -9.01 2.25 2.67
N ALA A 194 -7.75 1.81 2.46
CA ALA A 194 -6.67 1.99 3.45
C ALA A 194 -6.50 3.47 3.85
N ARG A 195 -6.44 4.35 2.84
CA ARG A 195 -6.27 5.80 3.05
C ARG A 195 -7.44 6.48 3.75
N ILE A 196 -8.66 6.02 3.49
CA ILE A 196 -9.88 6.55 4.12
C ILE A 196 -9.96 6.03 5.55
N SER A 197 -9.81 4.72 5.79
CA SER A 197 -9.82 4.12 7.12
C SER A 197 -8.80 4.80 8.05
N ALA A 198 -7.55 4.91 7.60
CA ALA A 198 -6.47 5.53 8.38
C ALA A 198 -6.67 7.02 8.68
N GLY A 199 -7.52 7.72 7.90
CA GLY A 199 -7.75 9.16 8.07
C GLY A 199 -9.13 9.52 8.65
N THR A 200 -10.01 8.54 8.90
CA THR A 200 -11.41 8.82 9.24
C THR A 200 -12.02 7.93 10.31
N HIS A 201 -11.39 6.81 10.66
CA HIS A 201 -11.89 5.95 11.72
C HIS A 201 -11.53 6.54 13.10
N ILE A 202 -12.56 7.03 13.77
CA ILE A 202 -12.43 7.77 15.02
C ILE A 202 -13.34 7.17 16.10
N SER A 203 -12.96 7.38 17.35
CA SER A 203 -13.73 6.94 18.52
C SER A 203 -13.78 8.05 19.58
N PRO A 204 -14.79 8.05 20.46
CA PRO A 204 -14.79 8.93 21.63
C PRO A 204 -13.54 8.70 22.49
N ILE A 205 -12.99 9.79 23.03
CA ILE A 205 -11.83 9.73 23.92
C ILE A 205 -12.11 8.84 25.12
N GLY A 206 -11.15 7.97 25.47
CA GLY A 206 -11.27 7.04 26.59
C GLY A 206 -12.18 5.83 26.33
N PHE A 207 -12.75 5.68 25.12
CA PHE A 207 -13.46 4.45 24.74
C PHE A 207 -12.50 3.26 24.63
N TYR A 208 -11.35 3.49 24.00
CA TYR A 208 -10.24 2.53 23.96
C TYR A 208 -9.13 2.97 24.91
N GLN A 209 -8.41 1.99 25.45
CA GLN A 209 -7.19 2.18 26.23
C GLN A 209 -6.11 1.23 25.75
N PHE A 210 -4.85 1.57 25.97
CA PHE A 210 -3.76 0.64 25.73
C PHE A 210 -3.73 -0.41 26.84
N ALA A 211 -3.47 -1.67 26.49
CA ALA A 211 -3.31 -2.73 27.48
C ALA A 211 -2.14 -2.39 28.44
N GLU A 212 -2.34 -2.62 29.74
CA GLU A 212 -1.26 -2.56 30.73
C GLU A 212 -0.46 -3.86 30.69
N GLU A 213 0.56 -3.95 29.82
CA GLU A 213 1.59 -4.99 29.99
C GLU A 213 2.73 -4.48 30.89
N GLU A 214 2.95 -5.17 32.00
CA GLU A 214 4.08 -4.96 32.92
C GLU A 214 5.39 -5.35 32.22
N GLY A 215 6.00 -4.42 31.46
CA GLY A 215 7.31 -4.68 30.87
C GLY A 215 7.73 -3.84 29.67
N ASP A 216 6.97 -2.83 29.25
CA ASP A 216 7.37 -1.96 28.13
C ASP A 216 8.63 -1.14 28.49
N GLU A 217 9.80 -1.68 28.15
CA GLU A 217 10.91 -0.85 27.69
C GLU A 217 10.36 -0.02 26.53
N GLU A 218 10.46 1.30 26.61
CA GLU A 218 10.12 2.20 25.51
C GLU A 218 10.82 1.68 24.26
N GLU A 219 10.06 1.06 23.35
CA GLU A 219 10.60 0.51 22.11
C GLU A 219 11.30 1.67 21.40
N GLU A 220 12.63 1.61 21.32
CA GLU A 220 13.54 2.67 20.87
C GLU A 220 13.44 2.91 19.35
N GLY A 221 12.27 2.62 18.77
CA GLY A 221 11.99 2.56 17.34
C GLY A 221 10.72 3.31 16.92
N GLY A 222 10.26 4.32 17.66
CA GLY A 222 9.25 5.28 17.18
C GLY A 222 7.86 4.71 16.82
N GLY A 223 7.63 3.41 17.02
CA GLY A 223 6.33 2.77 16.94
C GLY A 223 5.57 3.01 18.23
N GLY A 224 4.47 3.75 18.16
CA GLY A 224 3.54 3.81 19.30
C GLY A 224 2.94 2.43 19.56
N ARG A 225 2.33 2.23 20.74
CA ARG A 225 1.61 0.99 21.05
C ARG A 225 0.58 0.65 19.97
N ASP A 226 0.69 -0.53 19.37
CA ASP A 226 -0.11 -0.97 18.23
C ASP A 226 -1.44 -1.65 18.59
N THR A 227 -1.58 -2.04 19.87
CA THR A 227 -2.72 -2.80 20.38
C THR A 227 -3.47 -2.00 21.45
N TYR A 228 -4.80 -2.01 21.35
CA TYR A 228 -5.71 -1.36 22.30
C TYR A 228 -6.87 -2.28 22.63
N GLU A 229 -7.49 -2.04 23.78
CA GLU A 229 -8.66 -2.76 24.30
C GLU A 229 -9.81 -1.80 24.62
N GLU A 230 -11.03 -2.32 24.63
CA GLU A 230 -12.20 -1.55 25.07
C GLU A 230 -12.11 -1.25 26.57
N ASN A 231 -12.28 0.03 26.94
CA ASN A 231 -12.28 0.44 28.32
C ASN A 231 -13.62 0.06 29.01
N PRO A 232 -13.64 -0.87 29.97
CA PRO A 232 -14.86 -1.26 30.67
C PRO A 232 -15.47 -0.08 31.45
N ASP A 233 -14.62 0.81 31.97
CA ASP A 233 -14.99 1.95 32.80
C ASP A 233 -15.33 3.21 31.99
N PHE A 234 -15.44 3.10 30.66
CA PHE A 234 -15.79 4.23 29.79
C PHE A 234 -17.08 4.94 30.23
N GLN A 235 -16.96 6.24 30.52
CA GLN A 235 -18.10 7.11 30.81
C GLN A 235 -18.43 7.97 29.58
N PRO A 236 -19.63 7.82 29.00
CA PRO A 236 -20.04 8.62 27.87
C PRO A 236 -20.03 10.12 28.17
N LEU A 237 -19.40 10.88 27.29
CA LEU A 237 -19.49 12.33 27.27
C LEU A 237 -20.87 12.78 26.78
N SER A 238 -21.30 13.98 27.19
CA SER A 238 -22.54 14.55 26.68
C SER A 238 -22.38 14.97 25.21
N VAL A 239 -23.45 14.91 24.44
CA VAL A 239 -23.43 15.31 23.02
C VAL A 239 -22.95 16.75 22.83
N VAL A 240 -23.24 17.64 23.79
CA VAL A 240 -22.79 19.02 23.77
C VAL A 240 -21.27 19.10 23.85
N GLU A 241 -20.66 18.41 24.81
CA GLU A 241 -19.20 18.36 24.95
C GLU A 241 -18.53 17.75 23.71
N MET A 242 -19.14 16.70 23.15
CA MET A 242 -18.61 16.00 21.98
C MET A 242 -18.65 16.84 20.69
N VAL A 243 -19.57 17.80 20.61
CA VAL A 243 -19.69 18.72 19.48
C VAL A 243 -18.84 19.97 19.68
N ASP A 244 -18.75 20.47 20.91
CA ASP A 244 -18.05 21.71 21.23
C ASP A 244 -16.52 21.56 21.14
N SER A 245 -15.97 20.38 21.46
CA SER A 245 -14.53 20.13 21.38
C SER A 245 -14.18 18.88 20.59
N LEU A 246 -13.38 19.05 19.53
CA LEU A 246 -12.79 17.96 18.76
C LEU A 246 -11.76 17.14 19.55
N SER A 247 -11.29 17.64 20.70
CA SER A 247 -10.42 16.87 21.61
C SER A 247 -11.12 15.69 22.27
N THR A 248 -12.45 15.60 22.15
CA THR A 248 -13.26 14.50 22.68
C THR A 248 -13.29 13.28 21.75
N TRP A 249 -12.61 13.36 20.61
CA TRP A 249 -12.51 12.32 19.60
C TRP A 249 -11.05 12.04 19.31
N VAL A 250 -10.74 10.76 19.08
CA VAL A 250 -9.39 10.28 18.82
C VAL A 250 -9.38 9.30 17.64
N HIS A 251 -8.26 9.24 16.91
CA HIS A 251 -8.05 8.23 15.86
C HIS A 251 -7.71 6.87 16.49
N HIS A 252 -8.43 5.80 16.13
CA HIS A 252 -8.15 4.43 16.62
C HIS A 252 -7.59 3.50 15.54
N VAL A 253 -7.21 4.06 14.39
CA VAL A 253 -6.51 3.36 13.31
C VAL A 253 -5.17 4.07 13.09
N GLN A 254 -4.12 3.29 12.86
CA GLN A 254 -2.78 3.83 12.62
C GLN A 254 -2.76 4.72 11.37
N ASN A 255 -2.01 5.82 11.45
CA ASN A 255 -1.78 6.68 10.31
C ASN A 255 -0.86 5.98 9.29
N ILE A 256 -1.08 6.26 8.00
CA ILE A 256 -0.19 5.77 6.93
C ILE A 256 0.83 6.87 6.61
N LEU A 257 2.11 6.56 6.78
CA LEU A 257 3.28 7.41 6.51
C LEU A 257 3.38 7.78 5.02
N LYS A 258 4.23 8.75 4.65
CA LYS A 258 4.41 9.13 3.23
C LYS A 258 5.03 7.98 2.44
N GLN A 259 5.84 7.15 3.09
CA GLN A 259 6.34 5.88 2.58
C GLN A 259 5.24 4.91 2.11
N GLY A 260 4.03 4.98 2.68
CA GLY A 260 2.91 4.11 2.32
C GLY A 260 2.71 2.92 3.25
N ARG A 261 3.49 2.82 4.33
CA ARG A 261 3.34 1.88 5.45
C ARG A 261 2.80 2.59 6.69
N CYS A 262 2.34 1.83 7.68
CA CYS A 262 2.00 2.35 9.00
C CYS A 262 3.25 2.46 9.89
N VAL A 263 4.17 1.48 9.78
CA VAL A 263 5.47 1.49 10.44
C VAL A 263 6.56 1.80 9.42
N TRP A 264 7.45 2.73 9.76
CA TRP A 264 8.55 3.11 8.88
C TRP A 264 9.55 1.96 8.76
N LEU A 265 9.98 1.67 7.53
CA LEU A 265 11.05 0.71 7.27
C LEU A 265 12.20 1.43 6.56
N ASN A 266 13.43 1.22 7.03
CA ASN A 266 14.61 1.73 6.36
C ASN A 266 14.87 0.93 5.07
N PRO A 267 14.75 1.53 3.87
CA PRO A 267 14.97 0.81 2.61
C PRO A 267 16.43 0.38 2.38
N PHE A 268 17.38 0.96 3.11
CA PHE A 268 18.82 0.72 2.98
C PHE A 268 19.41 -0.08 4.13
N GLN A 269 18.57 -0.59 5.04
CA GLN A 269 19.02 -1.49 6.09
C GLN A 269 19.33 -2.84 5.44
N LYS A 270 20.60 -3.08 5.13
CA LYS A 270 21.11 -4.37 4.68
C LYS A 270 20.86 -5.41 5.79
N SER A 271 20.40 -6.61 5.43
CA SER A 271 20.41 -7.76 6.33
C SER A 271 21.86 -8.19 6.57
N GLU A 272 22.21 -8.69 7.76
CA GLU A 272 23.57 -9.14 8.11
C GLU A 272 24.16 -10.16 7.10
N GLU A 273 23.32 -10.90 6.36
CA GLU A 273 23.73 -11.86 5.32
C GLU A 273 24.21 -11.20 4.00
N GLU A 274 23.85 -9.93 3.71
CA GLU A 274 24.29 -9.21 2.51
C GLU A 274 25.54 -8.33 2.76
N GLU A 275 26.04 -8.29 3.99
CA GLU A 275 27.26 -7.53 4.33
C GLU A 275 28.56 -8.27 3.95
N GLU A 276 28.54 -9.58 3.69
CA GLU A 276 29.76 -10.35 3.39
C GLU A 276 30.26 -10.22 1.93
N ASP A 277 29.46 -9.71 0.98
CA ASP A 277 29.79 -9.73 -0.46
C ASP A 277 30.10 -8.36 -1.12
N GLU A 278 30.05 -7.23 -0.40
CA GLU A 278 30.36 -5.90 -0.98
C GLU A 278 31.30 -5.09 -0.05
N GLU A 279 32.57 -5.49 0.06
CA GLU A 279 33.60 -4.67 0.76
C GLU A 279 34.15 -3.49 -0.07
N GLU A 280 33.74 -3.30 -1.33
CA GLU A 280 34.24 -2.22 -2.18
C GLU A 280 33.12 -1.47 -2.91
N GLU A 281 32.48 -0.52 -2.22
CA GLU A 281 32.26 0.86 -2.71
C GLU A 281 31.43 1.62 -1.67
N LYS A 282 32.07 2.56 -0.97
CA LYS A 282 31.37 3.62 -0.23
C LYS A 282 30.78 4.60 -1.24
N GLU A 283 29.66 4.26 -1.85
CA GLU A 283 28.82 5.26 -2.52
C GLU A 283 28.33 6.26 -1.47
N GLU A 284 28.38 7.55 -1.82
CA GLU A 284 27.95 8.65 -0.96
C GLU A 284 26.55 8.36 -0.40
N GLU A 285 26.41 8.27 0.94
CA GLU A 285 25.11 8.08 1.59
C GLU A 285 24.13 9.14 1.05
N PRO A 286 23.09 8.74 0.30
CA PRO A 286 22.09 9.69 -0.14
C PRO A 286 21.37 10.18 1.12
N ASP A 287 21.44 11.48 1.41
CA ASP A 287 20.77 12.23 2.49
C ASP A 287 20.03 11.30 3.47
N GLU A 288 20.65 10.94 4.61
CA GLU A 288 20.06 10.10 5.67
C GLU A 288 18.54 10.26 5.69
N LEU A 289 17.81 9.27 5.14
CA LEU A 289 16.37 9.38 5.01
C LEU A 289 15.79 9.50 6.42
N GLN A 290 15.34 10.71 6.77
CA GLN A 290 14.78 10.97 8.09
C GLN A 290 13.62 9.99 8.33
N GLN A 291 13.72 9.23 9.43
CA GLN A 291 12.67 8.33 9.86
C GLN A 291 11.35 9.08 9.93
N GLU A 292 10.36 8.61 9.17
CA GLU A 292 9.03 9.21 9.20
C GLU A 292 8.30 8.72 10.45
N ILE A 293 8.04 9.63 11.38
CA ILE A 293 7.26 9.33 12.59
C ILE A 293 5.85 9.88 12.42
N GLY A 294 4.86 8.98 12.50
CA GLY A 294 3.44 9.33 12.47
C GLY A 294 2.91 9.74 13.85
N PRO A 295 1.72 10.36 13.93
CA PRO A 295 1.06 10.56 15.21
C PRO A 295 0.74 9.19 15.85
N PRO A 296 0.85 9.07 17.18
CA PRO A 296 0.54 7.82 17.87
C PRO A 296 -0.94 7.46 17.76
N LEU A 297 -1.29 6.21 18.10
CA LEU A 297 -2.68 5.82 18.25
C LEU A 297 -3.36 6.66 19.35
N LEU A 298 -4.67 6.85 19.20
CA LEU A 298 -5.50 7.65 20.10
C LEU A 298 -5.14 9.14 20.15
N THR A 299 -4.48 9.68 19.11
CA THR A 299 -4.28 11.13 18.97
C THR A 299 -5.60 11.88 18.79
N PRO A 300 -5.84 12.99 19.51
CA PRO A 300 -7.06 13.79 19.39
C PRO A 300 -7.23 14.52 18.05
N LEU A 301 -8.48 14.65 17.59
CA LEU A 301 -8.80 15.34 16.32
C LEU A 301 -8.54 16.85 16.34
N SER A 302 -8.33 17.44 17.52
CA SER A 302 -7.90 18.85 17.63
C SER A 302 -6.51 19.10 17.04
N GLU A 303 -5.71 18.05 16.86
CA GLU A 303 -4.37 18.12 16.26
C GLU A 303 -4.40 17.97 14.73
N ASP A 304 -5.55 17.61 14.15
CA ASP A 304 -5.67 17.42 12.71
C ASP A 304 -5.58 18.75 11.94
N GLU A 305 -4.68 18.80 10.96
CA GLU A 305 -4.50 19.97 10.11
C GLU A 305 -5.74 20.25 9.23
N GLY A 306 -6.24 21.48 9.32
CA GLY A 306 -7.27 22.00 8.43
C GLY A 306 -6.82 22.11 6.96
N ILE A 307 -7.78 22.33 6.07
CA ILE A 307 -7.56 22.55 4.64
C ILE A 307 -7.78 24.03 4.36
N GLN A 308 -6.69 24.80 4.28
CA GLN A 308 -6.72 26.26 4.19
C GLN A 308 -7.50 26.87 5.37
N ASN A 309 -8.72 27.38 5.13
CA ASN A 309 -9.59 27.97 6.15
C ASN A 309 -10.71 27.02 6.63
N ILE A 310 -10.70 25.76 6.19
CA ILE A 310 -11.70 24.75 6.54
C ILE A 310 -11.10 23.83 7.60
N PRO A 311 -11.72 23.62 8.76
CA PRO A 311 -11.22 22.66 9.75
C PRO A 311 -11.23 21.23 9.18
N ALA A 312 -10.37 20.34 9.67
CA ALA A 312 -10.31 18.95 9.22
C ALA A 312 -11.65 18.21 9.40
N TRP A 313 -12.35 18.54 10.49
CA TRP A 313 -13.61 17.93 10.91
C TRP A 313 -14.68 18.99 11.18
N THR A 314 -15.94 18.60 11.04
CA THR A 314 -17.09 19.39 11.45
C THR A 314 -17.99 18.54 12.32
N ALA A 315 -18.18 18.97 13.57
CA ALA A 315 -19.03 18.30 14.53
C ALA A 315 -20.37 19.03 14.65
N GLN A 316 -21.47 18.29 14.66
CA GLN A 316 -22.82 18.83 14.77
C GLN A 316 -23.72 17.86 15.56
N PRO A 317 -24.72 18.35 16.30
CA PRO A 317 -25.74 17.50 16.88
C PRO A 317 -26.77 17.12 15.81
N SER A 318 -27.34 15.91 15.90
CA SER A 318 -28.43 15.50 15.00
C SER A 318 -29.67 16.40 15.09
N THR A 319 -29.91 17.02 16.25
CA THR A 319 -31.01 17.96 16.46
C THR A 319 -30.68 19.04 17.49
N ASN A 320 -31.11 20.26 17.20
CA ASN A 320 -31.06 21.39 18.15
C ASN A 320 -32.37 21.55 18.94
N LEU A 321 -33.43 20.82 18.55
CA LEU A 321 -34.76 20.98 19.16
C LEU A 321 -34.93 20.13 20.43
N ILE A 322 -34.29 18.96 20.46
CA ILE A 322 -34.41 18.01 21.57
C ILE A 322 -33.02 17.47 21.96
N PRO A 323 -32.18 18.30 22.63
CA PRO A 323 -30.78 17.95 22.93
C PRO A 323 -30.60 16.66 23.75
N GLN A 324 -31.58 16.32 24.59
CA GLN A 324 -31.59 15.10 25.41
C GLN A 324 -31.63 13.79 24.61
N TYR A 325 -32.07 13.83 23.35
CA TYR A 325 -32.07 12.69 22.42
C TYR A 325 -31.18 12.95 21.20
N ALA A 326 -30.35 13.98 21.25
CA ALA A 326 -29.43 14.26 20.16
C ALA A 326 -28.34 13.17 20.10
N VAL A 327 -27.70 13.10 18.93
CA VAL A 327 -26.54 12.26 18.65
C VAL A 327 -25.43 13.19 18.18
N ALA A 328 -24.21 12.98 18.64
CA ALA A 328 -23.06 13.71 18.14
C ALA A 328 -22.67 13.13 16.79
N ILE A 329 -22.55 13.98 15.77
CA ILE A 329 -22.20 13.59 14.40
C ILE A 329 -20.96 14.34 13.98
N LEU A 330 -19.95 13.61 13.52
CA LEU A 330 -18.75 14.16 12.93
C LEU A 330 -18.72 13.86 11.44
N GLN A 331 -18.32 14.86 10.67
CA GLN A 331 -18.08 14.76 9.24
C GLN A 331 -16.63 15.12 8.95
N SER A 332 -15.94 14.29 8.17
CA SER A 332 -14.62 14.64 7.65
C SER A 332 -14.74 15.62 6.49
N ASN A 333 -14.06 16.75 6.57
CA ASN A 333 -13.95 17.70 5.46
C ASN A 333 -12.83 17.28 4.49
N ARG A 334 -11.88 16.47 4.95
CA ARG A 334 -10.78 15.94 4.14
C ARG A 334 -11.22 14.75 3.28
N TRP A 335 -12.16 13.95 3.79
CA TRP A 335 -12.77 12.84 3.07
C TRP A 335 -14.29 13.01 3.03
N PRO A 336 -14.81 13.79 2.07
CA PRO A 336 -16.25 13.97 1.92
C PRO A 336 -16.94 12.61 1.74
N GLY A 337 -17.91 12.35 2.61
CA GLY A 337 -18.59 11.07 2.70
C GLY A 337 -18.23 10.23 3.93
N ALA A 338 -17.15 10.57 4.64
CA ALA A 338 -16.82 9.93 5.91
C ALA A 338 -17.56 10.60 7.08
N TYR A 339 -18.29 9.79 7.83
CA TYR A 339 -19.07 10.22 8.98
C TYR A 339 -18.82 9.32 10.17
N ALA A 340 -18.92 9.89 11.37
CA ALA A 340 -18.97 9.14 12.60
C ALA A 340 -20.15 9.63 13.45
N PHE A 341 -20.75 8.75 14.24
CA PHE A 341 -21.71 9.14 15.25
C PHE A 341 -21.27 8.67 16.63
N ALA A 342 -21.74 9.35 17.67
CA ALA A 342 -21.68 8.84 19.04
C ALA A 342 -22.94 9.19 19.83
N SER A 343 -23.44 8.21 20.58
CA SER A 343 -24.60 8.33 21.47
C SER A 343 -24.44 7.38 22.66
N GLY A 344 -24.14 7.93 23.83
CA GLY A 344 -23.85 7.11 25.02
C GLY A 344 -22.60 6.25 24.79
N ARG A 345 -22.73 4.93 24.99
CA ARG A 345 -21.63 3.97 24.73
C ARG A 345 -21.55 3.45 23.29
N LYS A 346 -22.42 3.94 22.41
CA LYS A 346 -22.46 3.49 21.01
C LYS A 346 -21.83 4.54 20.12
N PHE A 347 -20.94 4.11 19.24
CA PHE A 347 -20.40 4.91 18.17
C PHE A 347 -20.14 4.01 16.97
N ASP A 348 -20.07 4.59 15.78
CA ASP A 348 -19.62 3.88 14.59
C ASP A 348 -19.12 4.90 13.56
N ASN A 349 -18.35 4.42 12.60
CA ASN A 349 -17.84 5.17 11.47
C ASN A 349 -18.44 4.62 10.18
N ILE A 350 -18.66 5.44 9.17
CA ILE A 350 -19.16 4.97 7.87
C ILE A 350 -18.68 5.86 6.75
N TYR A 351 -18.43 5.27 5.58
CA TYR A 351 -18.10 6.01 4.37
C TYR A 351 -19.17 5.88 3.28
N PHE A 352 -19.66 6.99 2.77
CA PHE A 352 -20.54 7.07 1.60
C PHE A 352 -20.08 8.14 0.63
N GLY A 353 -19.45 7.76 -0.49
CA GLY A 353 -18.98 8.75 -1.44
C GLY A 353 -18.16 8.18 -2.60
N TRP A 354 -17.46 9.06 -3.30
CA TRP A 354 -16.68 8.73 -4.51
C TRP A 354 -15.27 8.20 -4.21
N GLY A 355 -14.88 8.13 -2.93
CA GLY A 355 -13.54 7.74 -2.52
C GLY A 355 -12.48 8.80 -2.85
N HIS A 356 -12.85 10.08 -2.98
CA HIS A 356 -11.91 11.16 -3.31
C HIS A 356 -11.57 12.01 -2.09
N LYS A 357 -10.28 12.28 -1.90
CA LYS A 357 -9.80 13.26 -0.93
C LYS A 357 -10.19 14.66 -1.42
N TYR A 358 -10.72 15.48 -0.52
CA TYR A 358 -11.01 16.87 -0.80
C TYR A 358 -9.70 17.62 -1.07
N SER A 359 -9.69 18.38 -2.16
CA SER A 359 -8.61 19.29 -2.52
C SER A 359 -9.26 20.60 -2.98
N PRO A 360 -8.85 21.75 -2.43
CA PRO A 360 -9.32 23.05 -2.91
C PRO A 360 -8.78 23.35 -4.31
N GLU A 361 -7.63 22.79 -4.66
CA GLU A 361 -6.99 22.94 -5.96
C GLU A 361 -7.40 21.84 -6.93
N ASN A 362 -7.45 22.21 -8.22
CA ASN A 362 -7.62 21.23 -9.29
C ASN A 362 -6.46 20.23 -9.27
N HIS A 363 -6.78 18.97 -9.56
CA HIS A 363 -5.76 17.96 -9.67
C HIS A 363 -4.82 18.27 -10.85
N SER A 364 -3.55 18.53 -10.53
CA SER A 364 -2.48 18.68 -11.52
C SER A 364 -1.80 17.32 -11.73
N PRO A 365 -1.81 16.76 -12.95
CA PRO A 365 -1.10 15.53 -13.24
C PRO A 365 0.40 15.65 -12.94
N ALA A 366 1.04 14.55 -12.55
CA ALA A 366 2.48 14.52 -12.38
C ALA A 366 3.18 14.86 -13.70
N LEU A 367 4.26 15.63 -13.64
CA LEU A 367 5.12 15.87 -14.79
C LEU A 367 5.94 14.61 -15.09
N PRO A 368 6.27 14.34 -16.37
CA PRO A 368 7.24 13.31 -16.72
C PRO A 368 8.55 13.48 -15.93
N PRO A 369 9.24 12.37 -15.61
CA PRO A 369 10.55 12.46 -14.98
C PRO A 369 11.51 13.29 -15.84
N PRO A 370 12.47 13.98 -15.22
CA PRO A 370 13.48 14.69 -15.97
C PRO A 370 14.23 13.73 -16.90
N VAL A 371 14.65 14.23 -18.06
CA VAL A 371 15.53 13.48 -18.94
C VAL A 371 16.83 13.14 -18.21
N GLN A 372 17.33 11.93 -18.41
CA GLN A 372 18.61 11.54 -17.84
C GLN A 372 19.72 12.44 -18.41
N ALA A 373 20.65 12.83 -17.55
CA ALA A 373 21.83 13.55 -17.99
C ALA A 373 22.74 12.58 -18.76
N GLU A 374 23.40 13.10 -19.79
CA GLU A 374 24.47 12.37 -20.47
C GLU A 374 25.66 12.20 -19.52
N TYR A 375 26.49 11.19 -19.78
CA TYR A 375 27.71 10.98 -19.01
C TYR A 375 28.59 12.24 -19.07
N PRO A 376 29.08 12.74 -17.92
CA PRO A 376 29.85 13.99 -17.89
C PRO A 376 31.12 13.83 -18.72
N SER A 377 31.41 14.76 -19.62
CA SER A 377 32.65 14.78 -20.41
C SER A 377 33.86 15.01 -19.49
N GLY A 378 34.38 13.92 -18.93
CA GLY A 378 35.55 13.90 -18.06
C GLY A 378 36.87 13.76 -18.84
N PRO A 379 38.02 13.81 -18.15
CA PRO A 379 39.34 13.58 -18.75
C PRO A 379 39.51 12.16 -19.31
N GLU A 380 38.62 11.24 -18.94
CA GLU A 380 38.54 9.86 -19.45
C GLU A 380 37.88 9.78 -20.83
N ILE A 381 37.17 10.81 -21.27
CA ILE A 381 36.54 10.87 -22.59
C ILE A 381 37.43 11.67 -23.53
N THR A 382 37.99 10.98 -24.53
CA THR A 382 38.74 11.62 -25.61
C THR A 382 37.90 11.61 -26.88
N GLU A 383 37.38 12.78 -27.27
CA GLU A 383 36.70 12.93 -28.56
C GLU A 383 37.73 12.81 -29.70
N THR A 384 37.74 11.67 -30.38
CA THR A 384 38.54 11.44 -31.58
C THR A 384 37.74 11.82 -32.83
N ARG A 385 38.43 12.28 -33.87
CA ARG A 385 37.79 12.58 -35.16
C ARG A 385 37.31 11.28 -35.80
N ASP A 386 36.14 11.33 -36.46
CA ASP A 386 35.65 10.23 -37.28
C ASP A 386 36.74 9.80 -38.28
N PRO A 387 36.98 8.49 -38.45
CA PRO A 387 37.96 7.98 -39.39
C PRO A 387 37.55 8.35 -40.82
N THR A 388 38.56 8.55 -41.67
CA THR A 388 38.32 8.76 -43.10
C THR A 388 38.01 7.43 -43.80
N LEU A 389 37.35 7.48 -44.96
CA LEU A 389 37.03 6.30 -45.77
C LEU A 389 38.27 5.42 -46.05
N GLU A 390 39.43 6.05 -46.24
CA GLU A 390 40.69 5.34 -46.50
C GLU A 390 41.17 4.57 -45.26
N GLU A 391 41.01 5.15 -44.06
CA GLU A 391 41.36 4.53 -42.79
C GLU A 391 40.40 3.39 -42.43
N GLU A 392 39.10 3.55 -42.69
CA GLU A 392 38.11 2.48 -42.50
C GLU A 392 38.37 1.27 -43.42
N LEU A 393 38.69 1.52 -44.69
CA LEU A 393 39.02 0.45 -45.64
C LEU A 393 40.32 -0.28 -45.27
N ALA A 394 41.33 0.46 -44.80
CA ALA A 394 42.58 -0.12 -44.33
C ALA A 394 42.38 -0.96 -43.06
N PHE A 395 41.59 -0.46 -42.09
CA PHE A 395 41.25 -1.20 -40.88
C PHE A 395 40.47 -2.49 -41.21
N LYS A 396 39.51 -2.41 -42.14
CA LYS A 396 38.75 -3.59 -42.59
C LYS A 396 39.65 -4.64 -43.25
N ALA A 397 40.57 -4.21 -44.11
CA ALA A 397 41.51 -5.12 -44.77
C ALA A 397 42.47 -5.76 -43.76
N ALA A 398 42.99 -4.98 -42.79
CA ALA A 398 43.85 -5.50 -41.73
C ALA A 398 43.11 -6.48 -40.80
N LYS A 399 41.83 -6.23 -40.50
CA LYS A 399 41.00 -7.17 -39.72
C LYS A 399 40.71 -8.46 -40.50
N GLU A 400 40.49 -8.37 -41.81
CA GLU A 400 40.30 -9.53 -42.68
C GLU A 400 41.59 -10.35 -42.83
N GLU A 401 42.75 -9.69 -42.91
CA GLU A 401 44.07 -10.35 -42.94
C GLU A 401 44.41 -11.01 -41.59
N ALA A 402 44.12 -10.35 -40.46
CA ALA A 402 44.30 -10.92 -39.13
C ALA A 402 43.36 -12.11 -38.88
N LEU A 403 42.11 -12.03 -39.34
CA LEU A 403 41.16 -13.15 -39.26
C LEU A 403 41.61 -14.32 -40.13
N ALA A 404 42.10 -14.06 -41.35
CA ALA A 404 42.66 -15.09 -42.22
C ALA A 404 43.94 -15.71 -41.66
N ALA A 405 44.79 -14.93 -40.99
CA ALA A 405 45.98 -15.45 -40.31
C ALA A 405 45.63 -16.29 -39.09
N ALA A 406 44.61 -15.89 -38.31
CA ALA A 406 44.09 -16.68 -37.19
C ALA A 406 43.42 -17.98 -37.68
N GLU A 407 42.67 -17.94 -38.80
CA GLU A 407 42.13 -19.16 -39.43
C GLU A 407 43.23 -20.08 -39.97
N GLU A 408 44.37 -19.54 -40.46
CA GLU A 408 45.53 -20.35 -40.85
C GLU A 408 46.33 -20.90 -39.64
N GLU A 409 46.37 -20.19 -38.50
CA GLU A 409 46.98 -20.69 -37.25
C GLU A 409 46.13 -21.80 -36.59
N ASP A 410 44.79 -21.67 -36.59
CA ASP A 410 43.86 -22.72 -36.12
C ASP A 410 43.94 -23.99 -36.98
N ASP A 411 44.13 -23.84 -38.31
CA ASP A 411 44.32 -24.97 -39.24
C ASP A 411 45.72 -25.64 -39.11
N GLU A 412 46.71 -24.99 -38.48
CA GLU A 412 48.05 -25.57 -38.22
C GLU A 412 48.15 -26.28 -36.86
N GLU A 413 47.35 -25.92 -35.85
CA GLU A 413 47.30 -26.62 -34.55
C GLU A 413 46.54 -27.96 -34.59
N ASP A 414 45.61 -28.15 -35.54
CA ASP A 414 44.86 -29.40 -35.72
C ASP A 414 45.65 -30.51 -36.48
N VAL A 415 46.94 -30.27 -36.77
CA VAL A 415 47.81 -31.18 -37.56
C VAL A 415 48.94 -31.83 -36.73
N GLU A 416 49.17 -31.42 -35.47
CA GLU A 416 50.25 -31.99 -34.63
C GLU A 416 49.83 -33.09 -33.62
N ASP A 417 48.59 -33.60 -33.62
CA ASP A 417 48.16 -34.67 -32.69
C ASP A 417 47.76 -36.01 -33.36
N ASP A 418 48.19 -36.27 -34.60
CA ASP A 418 47.81 -37.50 -35.34
C ASP A 418 49.01 -38.28 -35.96
N GLU A 419 50.19 -38.26 -35.33
CA GLU A 419 51.31 -39.16 -35.67
C GLU A 419 51.97 -39.84 -34.45
N GLU A 420 51.22 -40.61 -33.65
CA GLU A 420 51.77 -41.77 -32.92
C GLU A 420 50.77 -42.95 -32.86
N GLU A 421 50.48 -43.58 -34.00
CA GLU A 421 50.20 -45.03 -34.04
C GLU A 421 50.90 -45.69 -35.24
N ASP A 422 51.47 -46.88 -34.96
CA ASP A 422 52.06 -47.88 -35.86
C ASP A 422 53.53 -47.73 -36.33
N ASP A 423 54.46 -48.34 -35.55
CA ASP A 423 55.23 -49.50 -36.04
C ASP A 423 56.00 -50.25 -34.91
N ASP A 424 55.67 -51.55 -34.78
CA ASP A 424 56.36 -52.71 -34.16
C ASP A 424 56.61 -52.83 -32.63
#